data_AF-A0A934FK27-F1
#
_entry.id   AF-A0A934FK27-F1
#
_cell.length_a   1.000
_cell.length_b   1.000
_cell.length_c   1.000
_cell.angle_alpha   90.00
_cell.angle_beta   90.00
_cell.angle_gamma   90.00
#
_symmetry.space_group_name_H-M   'P 1'
#
loop_
_entity.id
_entity.type
_entity.pdbx_description
1 polymer ?
#
loop_
_entity_poly.entity_id
_entity_poly.type
_entity_poly.pdbx_seq_one_letter_code
_entity_poly.pdbx_strand_id
1 'polypeptide(L)'
;MVYFTIYLKSLNNGTGYVDTALADDQLMRDYLQFLDIGVKAHRAYAVVDGATNDAPVGVFAVNLADVAAITATVPQQNDHPELFSAPGESAPKPAPAEEPPASDVEHDACTR
;
A
#
# COMPACT_ATOMS: atom_id res chain seq x y z
N MET A 1 -15.02 -2.92 4.40
CA MET A 1 -14.73 -3.17 2.97
C MET A 1 -13.24 -3.34 2.69
N VAL A 2 -12.86 -4.32 1.88
CA VAL A 2 -11.49 -4.51 1.36
C VAL A 2 -11.55 -4.57 -0.16
N TYR A 3 -10.67 -3.83 -0.82
CA TYR A 3 -10.54 -3.88 -2.28
C TYR A 3 -9.55 -4.96 -2.67
N PHE A 4 -9.94 -5.83 -3.58
CA PHE A 4 -9.11 -6.91 -4.09
C PHE A 4 -8.91 -6.78 -5.60
N THR A 5 -7.67 -6.99 -6.02
CA THR A 5 -7.31 -7.26 -7.42
C THR A 5 -6.93 -8.73 -7.53
N ILE A 6 -7.69 -9.49 -8.31
CA ILE A 6 -7.59 -10.95 -8.40
C ILE A 6 -7.12 -11.31 -9.81
N TYR A 7 -5.96 -11.93 -9.92
CA TYR A 7 -5.40 -12.37 -11.20
C TYR A 7 -5.84 -13.81 -11.50
N LEU A 8 -6.40 -14.04 -12.68
CA LEU A 8 -6.96 -15.32 -13.12
C LEU A 8 -6.24 -15.85 -14.35
N LYS A 9 -5.96 -17.17 -14.37
CA LYS A 9 -5.24 -17.86 -15.46
C LYS A 9 -6.14 -18.26 -16.63
N SER A 10 -7.43 -18.42 -16.39
CA SER A 10 -8.39 -19.03 -17.33
C SER A 10 -9.55 -18.09 -17.71
N LEU A 11 -9.29 -16.82 -17.99
CA LEU A 11 -10.31 -15.96 -18.59
C LEU A 11 -10.38 -16.22 -20.10
N ASN A 12 -11.57 -16.13 -20.68
CA ASN A 12 -11.88 -16.54 -22.06
C ASN A 12 -11.06 -15.81 -23.17
N ASN A 13 -10.19 -14.86 -22.80
CA ASN A 13 -9.27 -14.11 -23.66
C ASN A 13 -7.80 -14.12 -23.17
N GLY A 14 -7.42 -14.95 -22.19
CA GLY A 14 -6.05 -15.05 -21.64
C GLY A 14 -5.97 -14.83 -20.11
N THR A 15 -4.81 -14.38 -19.62
CA THR A 15 -4.64 -13.89 -18.24
C THR A 15 -5.30 -12.53 -18.07
N GLY A 16 -6.19 -12.39 -17.09
CA GLY A 16 -6.85 -11.13 -16.76
C GLY A 16 -6.96 -10.93 -15.26
N TYR A 17 -7.45 -9.75 -14.86
CA TYR A 17 -7.70 -9.44 -13.46
C TYR A 17 -9.13 -8.97 -13.25
N VAL A 18 -9.63 -9.18 -12.04
CA VAL A 18 -10.92 -8.69 -11.56
C VAL A 18 -10.67 -7.82 -10.34
N ASP A 19 -11.12 -6.57 -10.41
CA ASP A 19 -11.18 -5.68 -9.25
C ASP A 19 -12.55 -5.79 -8.60
N THR A 20 -12.57 -6.07 -7.31
CA THR A 20 -13.83 -6.21 -6.55
C THR A 20 -13.68 -5.69 -5.13
N ALA A 21 -14.75 -5.13 -4.60
CA ALA A 21 -14.84 -4.71 -3.22
C ALA A 21 -15.67 -5.73 -2.43
N LEU A 22 -15.06 -6.35 -1.43
CA LEU A 22 -15.70 -7.34 -0.58
C LEU A 22 -15.90 -6.78 0.83
N ALA A 23 -16.89 -7.32 1.54
CA ALA A 23 -17.20 -6.89 2.91
C ALA A 23 -16.01 -7.14 3.85
N ASP A 24 -15.35 -8.29 3.69
CA ASP A 24 -14.35 -8.84 4.59
C ASP A 24 -13.11 -9.38 3.84
N ASP A 25 -12.15 -9.89 4.60
CA ASP A 25 -10.91 -10.50 4.11
C ASP A 25 -11.04 -12.01 3.85
N GLN A 26 -12.26 -12.55 3.78
CA GLN A 26 -12.50 -13.99 3.71
C GLN A 26 -11.89 -14.62 2.45
N LEU A 27 -11.91 -13.91 1.32
CA LEU A 27 -11.27 -14.32 0.08
C LEU A 27 -9.79 -14.66 0.26
N MET A 28 -9.05 -13.81 0.98
CA MET A 28 -7.61 -14.01 1.19
C MET A 28 -7.36 -15.22 2.09
N ARG A 29 -8.15 -15.37 3.16
CA ARG A 29 -8.06 -16.50 4.10
C ARG A 29 -8.32 -17.82 3.39
N ASP A 30 -9.39 -17.87 2.60
CA ASP A 30 -9.78 -19.07 1.84
C ASP A 30 -8.73 -19.41 0.77
N TYR A 31 -8.13 -18.42 0.11
CA TYR A 31 -7.05 -18.64 -0.86
C TYR A 31 -5.79 -19.20 -0.20
N LEU A 32 -5.35 -18.64 0.93
CA LEU A 32 -4.20 -19.16 1.68
C LEU A 32 -4.45 -20.59 2.17
N GLN A 33 -5.66 -20.86 2.69
CA GLN A 33 -6.04 -22.21 3.11
C GLN A 33 -6.09 -23.19 1.93
N PHE A 34 -6.54 -22.73 0.76
CA PHE A 34 -6.52 -23.53 -0.47
C PHE A 34 -5.11 -23.91 -0.88
N LEU A 35 -4.15 -22.98 -0.79
CA LEU A 35 -2.74 -23.27 -1.08
C LEU A 35 -2.11 -24.26 -0.10
N ASP A 36 -2.53 -24.23 1.17
CA ASP A 36 -1.94 -25.06 2.23
C ASP A 36 -2.48 -26.49 2.23
N ILE A 37 -3.82 -26.66 2.26
CA ILE A 37 -4.46 -27.97 2.45
C ILE A 37 -5.39 -28.40 1.31
N GLY A 38 -5.54 -27.58 0.25
CA GLY A 38 -6.33 -27.95 -0.92
C GLY A 38 -7.85 -28.05 -0.68
N VAL A 39 -8.44 -27.04 -0.02
CA VAL A 39 -9.90 -26.98 0.20
C VAL A 39 -10.71 -26.84 -1.10
N LYS A 40 -12.05 -26.88 -0.99
CA LYS A 40 -12.96 -26.68 -2.13
C LYS A 40 -12.62 -25.38 -2.87
N ALA A 41 -12.32 -25.53 -4.16
CA ALA A 41 -11.81 -24.45 -4.98
C ALA A 41 -12.88 -23.42 -5.38
N HIS A 42 -14.15 -23.83 -5.57
CA HIS A 42 -15.23 -22.90 -5.89
C HIS A 42 -15.79 -22.22 -4.64
N ARG A 43 -15.67 -20.89 -4.60
CA ARG A 43 -16.17 -20.02 -3.52
C ARG A 43 -16.95 -18.84 -4.08
N ALA A 44 -17.86 -18.32 -3.27
CA ALA A 44 -18.69 -17.17 -3.60
C ALA A 44 -18.64 -16.17 -2.43
N TYR A 45 -18.43 -14.91 -2.76
CA TYR A 45 -18.26 -13.81 -1.81
C TYR A 45 -19.26 -12.71 -2.10
N ALA A 46 -19.75 -12.05 -1.06
CA ALA A 46 -20.65 -10.91 -1.21
C ALA A 46 -19.84 -9.68 -1.66
N VAL A 47 -20.22 -9.13 -2.81
CA VAL A 47 -19.70 -7.86 -3.30
C VAL A 47 -20.49 -6.75 -2.63
N VAL A 48 -19.78 -5.79 -2.06
CA VAL A 48 -20.37 -4.63 -1.41
C VAL A 48 -20.04 -3.37 -2.19
N ASP A 49 -20.93 -2.39 -2.14
CA ASP A 49 -20.70 -1.09 -2.72
C ASP A 49 -20.19 -0.10 -1.66
N GLY A 50 -18.99 0.44 -1.90
CA GLY A 50 -18.38 1.43 -1.02
C GLY A 50 -19.14 2.76 -0.98
N ALA A 51 -19.97 3.06 -1.99
CA ALA A 51 -20.79 4.26 -1.98
C ALA A 51 -22.04 4.13 -1.08
N THR A 52 -22.46 2.90 -0.76
CA THR A 52 -23.77 2.62 -0.15
C THR A 52 -23.65 1.82 1.15
N ASN A 53 -22.79 2.27 2.08
CA ASN A 53 -22.65 1.73 3.45
C ASN A 53 -22.52 0.18 3.52
N ASP A 54 -21.65 -0.41 2.71
CA ASP A 54 -21.41 -1.87 2.68
C ASP A 54 -22.67 -2.71 2.36
N ALA A 55 -23.68 -2.13 1.72
CA ALA A 55 -24.84 -2.89 1.26
C ALA A 55 -24.40 -3.92 0.19
N PRO A 56 -24.84 -5.20 0.30
CA PRO A 56 -24.50 -6.21 -0.69
C PRO A 56 -25.17 -5.89 -2.02
N VAL A 57 -24.36 -5.67 -3.05
CA VAL A 57 -24.79 -5.33 -4.41
C VAL A 57 -24.74 -6.53 -5.36
N GLY A 58 -24.03 -7.59 -4.98
CA GLY A 58 -23.92 -8.79 -5.80
C GLY A 58 -23.11 -9.90 -5.16
N VAL A 59 -22.85 -10.94 -5.95
CA VAL A 59 -22.03 -12.08 -5.55
C VAL A 59 -20.92 -12.28 -6.56
N PHE A 60 -19.69 -12.35 -6.07
CA PHE A 60 -18.51 -12.70 -6.86
C PHE A 60 -18.18 -14.16 -6.60
N ALA A 61 -18.33 -15.00 -7.62
CA ALA A 61 -17.99 -16.42 -7.56
C ALA A 61 -16.70 -16.68 -8.34
N VAL A 62 -15.75 -17.37 -7.70
CA VAL A 62 -14.43 -17.66 -8.26
C VAL A 62 -14.01 -19.09 -7.95
N ASN A 63 -13.28 -19.68 -8.90
CA ASN A 63 -12.53 -20.90 -8.67
C ASN A 63 -11.11 -20.55 -8.21
N LEU A 64 -10.78 -20.83 -6.95
CA LEU A 64 -9.46 -20.56 -6.36
C LEU A 64 -8.32 -21.30 -7.08
N ALA A 65 -8.62 -22.42 -7.76
CA ALA A 65 -7.64 -23.13 -8.58
C ALA A 65 -7.20 -22.33 -9.83
N ASP A 66 -8.07 -21.45 -10.33
CA ASP A 66 -7.79 -20.59 -11.49
C ASP A 66 -7.12 -19.27 -11.08
N VAL A 67 -6.99 -19.00 -9.77
CA VAL A 67 -6.33 -17.81 -9.24
C VAL A 67 -4.80 -17.96 -9.37
N ALA A 68 -4.17 -16.93 -9.89
CA ALA A 68 -2.71 -16.81 -9.98
C ALA A 68 -2.13 -16.05 -8.79
N ALA A 69 -2.77 -14.94 -8.43
CA ALA A 69 -2.36 -14.04 -7.36
C ALA A 69 -3.54 -13.20 -6.90
N ILE A 70 -3.47 -12.71 -5.67
CA ILE A 70 -4.43 -11.78 -5.09
C ILE A 70 -3.65 -10.64 -4.45
N THR A 71 -4.03 -9.40 -4.77
CA THR A 71 -3.55 -8.20 -4.09
C THR A 71 -4.71 -7.58 -3.32
N ALA A 72 -4.49 -7.23 -2.06
CA ALA A 72 -5.48 -6.58 -1.22
C ALA A 72 -5.05 -5.13 -0.96
N THR A 73 -5.92 -4.19 -1.27
CA THR A 73 -5.78 -2.77 -0.92
C THR A 73 -6.75 -2.48 0.21
N VAL A 74 -6.22 -2.47 1.44
CA VAL A 74 -6.95 -1.93 2.57
C VAL A 74 -6.74 -0.42 2.54
N PRO A 75 -7.80 0.41 2.48
CA PRO A 75 -7.62 1.84 2.66
C PRO A 75 -6.97 2.02 4.03
N GLN A 76 -5.73 2.53 4.05
CA GLN A 76 -5.10 2.90 5.30
C GLN A 76 -6.03 3.89 5.98
N GLN A 77 -6.63 3.49 7.11
CA GLN A 77 -6.89 4.48 8.13
C GLN A 77 -5.53 5.13 8.37
N ASN A 78 -5.42 6.40 8.02
CA ASN A 78 -4.35 7.26 8.53
C ASN A 78 -4.53 7.33 10.05
N ASP A 79 -4.20 6.26 10.75
CA ASP A 79 -3.97 6.28 12.18
C ASP A 79 -2.65 7.05 12.34
N HIS A 80 -2.83 8.35 12.52
CA HIS A 80 -1.85 9.38 12.82
C HIS A 80 -0.63 8.79 13.56
N PRO A 81 0.57 8.74 12.96
CA PRO A 81 1.77 8.27 13.66
C PRO A 81 2.30 9.39 14.56
N GLU A 82 1.51 9.89 15.52
CA GLU A 82 1.97 10.81 16.56
C GLU A 82 1.71 10.28 17.97
N LEU A 83 2.16 9.04 18.24
CA LEU A 83 2.22 8.50 19.60
C LEU A 83 3.59 7.92 19.96
N PHE A 84 4.64 8.27 19.20
CA PHE A 84 6.03 8.11 19.65
C PHE A 84 6.68 9.49 19.82
N SER A 85 6.16 10.30 20.73
CA SER A 85 6.97 11.35 21.34
C SER A 85 8.04 10.65 22.19
N ALA A 86 9.28 10.64 21.70
CA ALA A 86 10.43 10.23 22.51
C ALA A 86 10.48 11.11 23.78
N PRO A 87 10.72 10.54 24.97
CA PRO A 87 10.78 11.33 26.18
C PRO A 87 12.05 12.19 26.18
N GLY A 88 11.84 13.50 26.05
CA GLY A 88 12.70 14.59 26.52
C GLY A 88 14.20 14.47 26.28
N GLU A 89 14.69 15.10 25.20
CA GLU A 89 16.06 15.63 25.22
C GLU A 89 16.00 17.16 25.15
N SER A 90 16.56 17.75 26.19
CA SER A 90 16.56 19.18 26.45
C SER A 90 17.71 19.85 25.71
N ALA A 91 17.41 21.05 25.20
CA ALA A 91 18.32 22.16 24.89
C ALA A 91 18.97 22.21 23.48
N PRO A 92 19.05 23.43 22.89
CA PRO A 92 19.46 23.67 21.51
C PRO A 92 20.98 23.78 21.39
N LYS A 93 21.54 23.34 20.25
CA LYS A 93 22.93 23.63 19.86
C LYS A 93 22.94 24.51 18.60
N PRO A 94 23.78 25.55 18.52
CA PRO A 94 23.63 26.65 17.55
C PRO A 94 23.96 26.24 16.11
N ALA A 95 23.39 26.98 15.16
CA ALA A 95 23.56 26.86 13.72
C ALA A 95 25.04 26.87 13.27
N PRO A 96 25.38 26.20 12.14
CA PRO A 96 26.71 26.28 11.54
C PRO A 96 27.00 27.70 11.04
N ALA A 97 28.19 28.18 11.35
CA ALA A 97 28.71 29.48 10.99
C ALA A 97 28.73 29.70 9.46
N GLU A 98 28.29 30.89 9.10
CA GLU A 98 28.44 31.56 7.81
C GLU A 98 29.92 31.59 7.39
N GLU A 99 30.22 31.12 6.17
CA GLU A 99 31.53 31.18 5.53
C GLU A 99 32.04 32.63 5.41
N PRO A 100 33.30 32.93 5.82
CA PRO A 100 33.93 34.19 5.51
C PRO A 100 34.48 34.19 4.07
N PRO A 101 34.34 35.29 3.29
CA PRO A 101 35.01 35.39 2.01
C PRO A 101 36.53 35.57 2.18
N ALA A 102 37.25 34.63 1.56
CA ALA A 102 38.55 34.69 0.91
C ALA A 102 39.56 35.78 1.34
N SER A 103 40.71 35.32 1.82
CA SER A 103 41.97 36.04 1.73
C SER A 103 43.00 35.15 1.03
N ASP A 104 43.34 35.51 -0.22
CA ASP A 104 44.56 35.05 -0.87
C ASP A 104 45.29 36.25 -1.50
N VAL A 105 46.59 36.09 -1.62
CA VAL A 105 47.64 37.10 -1.51
C VAL A 105 48.15 37.56 -2.88
N GLU A 106 48.58 38.84 -2.94
CA GLU A 106 49.50 39.51 -3.89
C GLU A 106 49.25 39.49 -5.42
N HIS A 107 49.19 40.69 -6.04
CA HIS A 107 50.36 41.24 -6.73
C HIS A 107 50.17 42.71 -7.17
N ASP A 108 51.31 43.39 -7.08
CA ASP A 108 51.65 44.77 -7.43
C ASP A 108 51.32 45.12 -8.89
N ALA A 109 50.70 46.29 -9.12
CA ALA A 109 50.97 47.18 -10.27
C ALA A 109 50.05 48.42 -10.25
N CYS A 110 50.47 49.47 -9.55
CA CYS A 110 50.11 50.84 -9.94
C CYS A 110 51.16 51.84 -9.43
N THR A 111 52.13 52.17 -10.29
CA THR A 111 52.86 53.44 -10.16
C THR A 111 52.95 54.12 -11.54
N ARG A 112 52.10 55.14 -11.68
CA ARG A 112 52.23 56.36 -12.50
C ARG A 112 52.25 56.29 -14.03
#